data_AF-A0A5J5INV3-F1
#
_entry.id   AF-A0A5J5INV3-F1
#
_cell.length_a   1.000
_cell.length_b   1.000
_cell.length_c   1.000
_cell.angle_alpha   90.00
_cell.angle_beta   90.00
_cell.angle_gamma   90.00
#
_symmetry.space_group_name_H-M   'P 1'
#
loop_
_entity.id
_entity.type
_entity.pdbx_description
1 polymer ?
#
loop_
_entity_poly.entity_id
_entity_poly.type
_entity_poly.pdbx_seq_one_letter_code
_entity_poly.pdbx_strand_id
1 'polypeptide(L)'
;MNASVKSIEDKNNEYKKIIEKNDGKSFHDILAARESEDPGVNDREYRNALIIGKHDTNAFMSKVTNHTHPDHANALSVFKDRYGNNRAKAEADFNDKAVKMMGATRNYKQNTAYENKVLSSFKISTADEQGLYNKFKEYMRNKWKAIGYADDVDYINNFLDVHPMLQLKNKNIELPVPEHR
;
A
#
# COMPACT_ATOMS: atom_id res chain seq x y z
N MET A 1 -2.84 -28.48 -1.76
CA MET A 1 -2.31 -27.11 -1.99
C MET A 1 -2.93 -26.18 -0.96
N ASN A 2 -2.13 -25.39 -0.24
CA ASN A 2 -2.60 -24.44 0.77
C ASN A 2 -3.36 -23.28 0.09
N ALA A 3 -4.53 -22.92 0.60
CA ALA A 3 -5.35 -21.84 0.03
C ALA A 3 -4.62 -20.48 -0.02
N SER A 4 -3.69 -20.25 0.91
CA SER A 4 -2.82 -19.07 0.95
C SER A 4 -1.80 -19.02 -0.20
N VAL A 5 -1.23 -20.17 -0.58
CA VAL A 5 -0.29 -20.29 -1.72
C VAL A 5 -0.99 -19.89 -3.02
N LYS A 6 -2.22 -20.37 -3.21
CA LYS A 6 -3.01 -20.05 -4.41
C LYS A 6 -3.30 -18.54 -4.50
N SER A 7 -3.59 -17.90 -3.36
CA SER A 7 -3.89 -16.47 -3.31
C SER A 7 -2.73 -15.57 -3.73
N ILE A 8 -1.49 -15.88 -3.34
CA ILE A 8 -0.33 -15.04 -3.71
C ILE A 8 0.06 -15.20 -5.18
N GLU A 9 -0.10 -16.41 -5.74
CA GLU A 9 0.12 -16.66 -7.16
C GLU A 9 -0.96 -15.99 -8.03
N ASP A 10 -2.23 -16.06 -7.60
CA ASP A 10 -3.34 -15.40 -8.28
C ASP A 10 -3.15 -13.88 -8.33
N LYS A 11 -2.73 -13.24 -7.23
CA LYS A 11 -2.38 -11.81 -7.19
C LYS A 11 -1.24 -11.46 -8.15
N ASN A 12 -0.17 -12.26 -8.18
CA ASN A 12 0.93 -12.02 -9.10
C ASN A 12 0.50 -12.16 -10.57
N ASN A 13 -0.39 -13.11 -10.88
CA ASN A 13 -0.97 -13.25 -12.21
C ASN A 13 -1.86 -12.06 -12.59
N GLU A 14 -2.59 -11.49 -11.63
CA GLU A 14 -3.34 -10.24 -11.83
C GLU A 14 -2.40 -9.07 -12.19
N TYR A 15 -1.29 -8.92 -11.47
CA TYR A 15 -0.28 -7.89 -11.80
C TYR A 15 0.31 -8.06 -13.19
N LYS A 16 0.60 -9.29 -13.62
CA LYS A 16 1.05 -9.56 -14.99
C LYS A 16 0.02 -9.09 -16.02
N LYS A 17 -1.28 -9.36 -15.81
CA LYS A 17 -2.35 -8.88 -16.69
C LYS A 17 -2.46 -7.36 -16.72
N ILE A 18 -2.21 -6.67 -15.61
CA ILE A 18 -2.19 -5.19 -15.58
C ILE A 18 -1.04 -4.66 -16.43
N ILE A 19 0.15 -5.23 -16.29
CA ILE A 19 1.33 -4.87 -17.08
C ILE A 19 1.06 -5.09 -18.58
N GLU A 20 0.48 -6.24 -18.95
CA GLU A 20 0.12 -6.58 -20.32
C GLU A 20 -0.90 -5.59 -20.91
N LYS A 21 -1.94 -5.23 -20.15
CA LYS A 21 -2.94 -4.22 -20.57
C LYS A 21 -2.34 -2.84 -20.81
N ASN A 22 -1.20 -2.55 -20.20
CA ASN A 22 -0.49 -1.28 -20.34
C ASN A 22 0.68 -1.39 -21.35
N ASP A 23 0.61 -2.30 -22.30
CA ASP A 23 1.62 -2.55 -23.33
C ASP A 23 3.04 -2.80 -22.75
N GLY A 24 3.11 -3.39 -21.57
CA GLY A 24 4.38 -3.65 -20.87
C GLY A 24 5.01 -2.43 -20.20
N LYS A 25 4.40 -1.24 -20.26
CA LYS A 25 4.87 -0.05 -19.55
C LYS A 25 4.72 -0.25 -18.05
N SER A 26 5.72 0.18 -17.29
CA SER A 26 5.62 0.15 -15.83
C SER A 26 4.71 1.26 -15.31
N PHE A 27 4.17 1.05 -14.12
CA PHE A 27 3.41 2.04 -13.37
C PHE A 27 4.15 3.39 -13.30
N HIS A 28 5.46 3.37 -13.01
CA HIS A 28 6.27 4.59 -12.93
C HIS A 28 6.45 5.27 -14.29
N ASP A 29 6.55 4.52 -15.40
CA ASP A 29 6.62 5.10 -16.75
C ASP A 29 5.30 5.76 -17.14
N ILE A 30 4.17 5.12 -16.79
CA ILE A 30 2.82 5.65 -17.04
C ILE A 30 2.63 6.97 -16.27
N LEU A 31 3.07 7.02 -15.00
CA LEU A 31 3.01 8.25 -14.21
C LEU A 31 3.92 9.35 -14.75
N ALA A 32 5.15 9.02 -15.15
CA ALA A 32 6.09 9.99 -15.71
C ALA A 32 5.57 10.58 -17.03
N ALA A 33 4.98 9.77 -17.90
CA ALA A 33 4.35 10.24 -19.14
C ALA A 33 3.20 11.22 -18.86
N ARG A 34 2.30 10.86 -17.93
CA ARG A 34 1.20 11.75 -17.52
C ARG A 34 1.68 13.06 -16.90
N GLU A 35 2.75 13.03 -16.10
CA GLU A 35 3.32 14.25 -15.47
C GLU A 35 3.92 15.18 -16.53
N SER A 36 4.50 14.62 -17.60
CA SER A 36 5.00 15.39 -18.74
C SER A 36 3.89 16.00 -19.59
N GLU A 37 2.71 15.37 -19.65
CA GLU A 37 1.55 15.86 -20.41
C GLU A 37 0.81 16.98 -19.66
N ASP A 38 0.68 16.88 -18.32
CA ASP A 38 0.06 17.91 -17.48
C ASP A 38 0.77 18.06 -16.12
N PRO A 39 1.75 18.98 -16.03
CA PRO A 39 2.52 19.22 -14.81
C PRO A 39 1.62 19.63 -13.64
N GLY A 40 1.53 18.78 -12.63
CA GLY A 40 0.79 19.04 -11.38
C GLY A 40 -0.64 18.50 -11.33
N VAL A 41 -1.14 17.84 -12.38
CA VAL A 41 -2.45 17.13 -12.34
C VAL A 41 -2.37 15.79 -11.63
N ASN A 42 -1.27 15.05 -11.75
CA ASN A 42 -1.17 13.69 -11.22
C ASN A 42 -1.26 13.58 -9.69
N ASP A 43 -1.01 14.67 -8.95
CA ASP A 43 -1.18 14.68 -7.49
C ASP A 43 -2.46 15.43 -7.07
N ARG A 44 -3.18 16.04 -8.03
CA ARG A 44 -4.39 16.84 -7.76
C ARG A 44 -5.51 15.96 -7.23
N GLU A 45 -5.79 14.83 -7.89
CA GLU A 45 -6.83 13.91 -7.44
C GLU A 45 -6.48 13.26 -6.10
N TYR A 46 -5.21 12.89 -5.89
CA TYR A 46 -4.75 12.36 -4.61
C TYR A 46 -4.84 13.41 -3.50
N ARG A 47 -4.39 14.66 -3.74
CA ARG A 47 -4.53 15.77 -2.79
C ARG A 47 -5.99 16.10 -2.50
N ASN A 48 -6.85 16.09 -3.52
CA ASN A 48 -8.27 16.28 -3.36
C ASN A 48 -8.88 15.18 -2.48
N ALA A 49 -8.48 13.91 -2.69
CA ALA A 49 -8.89 12.80 -1.85
C ALA A 49 -8.44 12.99 -0.39
N LEU A 50 -7.21 13.47 -0.16
CA LEU A 50 -6.74 13.79 1.20
C LEU A 50 -7.52 14.95 1.84
N ILE A 51 -7.93 15.96 1.06
CA ILE A 51 -8.78 17.05 1.55
C ILE A 51 -10.16 16.51 1.96
N ILE A 52 -10.75 15.64 1.15
CA ILE A 52 -12.03 14.97 1.46
C ILE A 52 -11.88 14.10 2.71
N GLY A 53 -10.87 13.23 2.77
CA GLY A 53 -10.63 12.37 3.93
C GLY A 53 -10.43 13.17 5.22
N LYS A 54 -9.72 14.31 5.15
CA LYS A 54 -9.56 15.23 6.28
C LYS A 54 -10.87 15.91 6.67
N HIS A 55 -11.69 16.32 5.70
CA HIS A 55 -13.02 16.86 5.96
C HIS A 55 -13.90 15.83 6.68
N ASP A 56 -13.94 14.59 6.19
CA ASP A 56 -14.72 13.50 6.77
C ASP A 56 -14.22 13.12 8.17
N THR A 57 -12.90 13.14 8.38
CA THR A 57 -12.30 12.95 9.70
C THR A 57 -12.74 14.05 10.66
N ASN A 58 -12.72 15.32 10.23
CA ASN A 58 -13.16 16.43 11.08
C ASN A 58 -14.67 16.33 11.40
N ALA A 59 -15.49 15.95 10.41
CA ALA A 59 -16.91 15.72 10.60
C ALA A 59 -17.19 14.54 11.54
N PHE A 60 -16.40 13.46 11.47
CA PHE A 60 -16.48 12.36 12.42
C PHE A 60 -16.06 12.81 13.83
N MET A 61 -14.92 13.49 13.95
CA MET A 61 -14.39 13.95 15.24
C MET A 61 -15.29 14.99 15.91
N SER A 62 -16.03 15.81 15.17
CA SER A 62 -16.99 16.75 15.78
C SER A 62 -18.14 16.01 16.46
N LYS A 63 -18.59 14.86 15.93
CA LYS A 63 -19.56 13.98 16.60
C LYS A 63 -18.97 13.33 17.85
N VAL A 64 -17.71 12.91 17.77
CA VAL A 64 -16.99 12.31 18.91
C VAL A 64 -16.83 13.30 20.05
N THR A 65 -16.52 14.57 19.79
CA THR A 65 -16.23 15.55 20.85
C THR A 65 -17.46 16.31 21.35
N ASN A 66 -18.53 16.38 20.57
CA ASN A 66 -19.76 17.08 20.95
C ASN A 66 -20.75 16.14 21.66
N HIS A 67 -20.80 16.22 23.00
CA HIS A 67 -21.67 15.41 23.85
C HIS A 67 -23.17 15.60 23.60
N THR A 68 -23.58 16.71 22.98
CA THR A 68 -24.99 16.97 22.64
C THR A 68 -25.34 16.59 21.21
N HIS A 69 -24.38 16.05 20.43
CA HIS A 69 -24.65 15.57 19.08
C HIS A 69 -25.44 14.25 19.15
N PRO A 70 -26.50 14.06 18.33
CA PRO A 70 -27.33 12.84 18.38
C PRO A 70 -26.51 11.56 18.16
N ASP A 71 -25.52 11.61 17.26
CA ASP A 71 -24.63 10.47 16.99
C ASP A 71 -23.45 10.31 17.98
N HIS A 72 -23.35 11.13 19.04
CA HIS A 72 -22.17 11.17 19.91
C HIS A 72 -21.80 9.79 20.48
N ALA A 73 -22.77 9.09 21.09
CA ALA A 73 -22.53 7.79 21.71
C ALA A 73 -22.00 6.75 20.72
N ASN A 74 -22.57 6.71 19.52
CA ASN A 74 -22.15 5.79 18.46
C ASN A 74 -20.75 6.17 17.92
N ALA A 75 -20.52 7.45 17.62
CA ALA A 75 -19.23 7.92 17.12
C ALA A 75 -18.10 7.68 18.12
N LEU A 76 -18.36 7.89 19.42
CA LEU A 76 -17.41 7.63 20.49
C LEU A 76 -17.09 6.14 20.62
N SER A 77 -18.09 5.26 20.55
CA SER A 77 -17.87 3.80 20.53
C SER A 77 -16.99 3.40 19.36
N VAL A 78 -17.31 3.85 18.14
CA VAL A 78 -16.50 3.57 16.94
C VAL A 78 -15.07 4.10 17.11
N PHE A 79 -14.91 5.31 17.67
CA PHE A 79 -13.59 5.90 17.87
C PHE A 79 -12.72 5.08 18.83
N LYS A 80 -13.33 4.58 19.90
CA LYS A 80 -12.66 3.71 20.87
C LYS A 80 -12.36 2.33 20.28
N ASP A 81 -13.36 1.67 19.71
CA ASP A 81 -13.29 0.26 19.33
C ASP A 81 -12.46 0.06 18.06
N ARG A 82 -12.64 0.93 17.05
CA ARG A 82 -11.97 0.80 15.75
C ARG A 82 -10.62 1.53 15.71
N TYR A 83 -10.53 2.69 16.33
CA TYR A 83 -9.35 3.54 16.23
C TYR A 83 -8.55 3.62 17.52
N GLY A 84 -8.99 2.99 18.62
CA GLY A 84 -8.25 2.98 19.88
C GLY A 84 -8.06 4.38 20.47
N ASN A 85 -9.04 5.27 20.29
CA ASN A 85 -8.95 6.70 20.62
C ASN A 85 -7.81 7.44 19.90
N ASN A 86 -7.34 6.95 18.75
CA ASN A 86 -6.26 7.55 18.00
C ASN A 86 -6.79 8.29 16.77
N ARG A 87 -6.77 9.63 16.82
CA ARG A 87 -7.19 10.50 15.72
C ARG A 87 -6.39 10.26 14.44
N ALA A 88 -5.08 10.05 14.53
CA ALA A 88 -4.24 9.81 13.36
C ALA A 88 -4.62 8.50 12.65
N LYS A 89 -5.01 7.46 13.40
CA LYS A 89 -5.53 6.22 12.81
C LYS A 89 -6.88 6.43 12.12
N ALA A 90 -7.77 7.23 12.71
CA ALA A 90 -9.02 7.59 12.05
C ALA A 90 -8.76 8.37 10.74
N GLU A 91 -7.89 9.37 10.79
CA GLU A 91 -7.53 10.19 9.63
C GLU A 91 -6.92 9.36 8.50
N ALA A 92 -6.02 8.42 8.82
CA ALA A 92 -5.48 7.49 7.84
C ALA A 92 -6.58 6.64 7.17
N ASP A 93 -7.50 6.06 7.94
CA ASP A 93 -8.59 5.24 7.41
C ASP A 93 -9.58 6.04 6.55
N PHE A 94 -9.90 7.29 6.91
CA PHE A 94 -10.73 8.17 6.08
C PHE A 94 -10.02 8.61 4.80
N ASN A 95 -8.73 8.94 4.87
CA ASN A 95 -7.92 9.25 3.70
C ASN A 95 -7.87 8.06 2.73
N ASP A 96 -7.62 6.84 3.23
CA ASP A 96 -7.58 5.64 2.40
C ASP A 96 -8.91 5.35 1.71
N LYS A 97 -10.04 5.55 2.41
CA LYS A 97 -11.38 5.43 1.81
C LYS A 97 -11.60 6.46 0.72
N ALA A 98 -11.22 7.72 0.96
CA ALA A 98 -11.38 8.79 -0.03
C ALA A 98 -10.53 8.55 -1.29
N VAL A 99 -9.28 8.11 -1.11
CA VAL A 99 -8.37 7.76 -2.21
C VAL A 99 -8.95 6.61 -3.05
N LYS A 100 -9.44 5.55 -2.40
CA LYS A 100 -10.10 4.42 -3.08
C LYS A 100 -11.37 4.84 -3.81
N MET A 101 -12.21 5.68 -3.19
CA MET A 101 -13.44 6.18 -3.79
C MET A 101 -13.17 7.02 -5.05
N MET A 102 -12.13 7.85 -5.03
CA MET A 102 -11.77 8.70 -6.17
C MET A 102 -10.98 7.97 -7.25
N GLY A 103 -10.55 6.72 -7.02
CA GLY A 103 -9.59 6.04 -7.89
C GLY A 103 -8.25 6.78 -7.98
N ALA A 104 -7.97 7.66 -7.02
CA ALA A 104 -6.78 8.48 -7.02
C ALA A 104 -5.55 7.61 -6.73
N THR A 105 -4.47 7.86 -7.46
CA THR A 105 -3.19 7.19 -7.21
C THR A 105 -2.19 8.24 -6.76
N ARG A 106 -1.48 7.93 -5.67
CA ARG A 106 -0.37 8.76 -5.24
C ARG A 106 0.75 8.64 -6.25
N ASN A 107 1.37 9.77 -6.59
CA ASN A 107 2.58 9.74 -7.40
C ASN A 107 3.73 9.13 -6.60
N TYR A 108 4.14 7.93 -7.01
CA TYR A 108 5.39 7.35 -6.57
C TYR A 108 6.40 7.46 -7.70
N LYS A 109 7.43 8.28 -7.51
CA LYS A 109 8.64 8.17 -8.34
C LYS A 109 9.31 6.85 -8.00
N GLN A 110 9.91 6.22 -9.00
CA GLN A 110 10.69 5.01 -8.78
C GLN A 110 11.81 5.30 -7.77
N ASN A 111 11.87 4.50 -6.71
CA ASN A 111 12.81 4.61 -5.62
C ASN A 111 13.66 3.33 -5.54
N THR A 112 14.73 3.31 -6.33
CA THR A 112 15.65 2.17 -6.41
C THR A 112 16.30 1.84 -5.05
N ALA A 113 16.53 2.84 -4.19
CA ALA A 113 17.09 2.61 -2.86
C ALA A 113 16.12 1.84 -1.96
N TYR A 114 14.83 2.21 -1.99
CA TYR A 114 13.77 1.48 -1.30
C TYR A 114 13.63 0.05 -1.83
N GLU A 115 13.55 -0.12 -3.15
CA GLU A 115 13.42 -1.44 -3.78
C GLU A 115 14.58 -2.35 -3.38
N ASN A 116 15.81 -1.86 -3.46
CA ASN A 116 17.00 -2.60 -3.06
C ASN A 116 16.98 -2.95 -1.55
N LYS A 117 16.50 -2.06 -0.68
CA LYS A 117 16.34 -2.34 0.75
C LYS A 117 15.37 -3.51 0.97
N VAL A 118 14.21 -3.49 0.32
CA VAL A 118 13.21 -4.58 0.41
C VAL A 118 13.81 -5.90 -0.07
N LEU A 119 14.41 -5.91 -1.27
CA LEU A 119 14.95 -7.14 -1.84
C LEU A 119 16.14 -7.69 -1.03
N SER A 120 16.99 -6.83 -0.46
CA SER A 120 18.17 -7.26 0.30
C SER A 120 17.90 -7.70 1.75
N SER A 121 16.64 -7.63 2.20
CA SER A 121 16.24 -7.87 3.60
C SER A 121 16.18 -9.35 4.00
N PHE A 122 16.49 -10.30 3.11
CA PHE A 122 16.32 -11.74 3.37
C PHE A 122 17.66 -12.44 3.67
N LYS A 123 17.65 -13.37 4.62
CA LYS A 123 18.77 -14.26 4.91
C LYS A 123 18.58 -15.55 4.11
N ILE A 124 19.54 -15.84 3.23
CA ILE A 124 19.52 -17.02 2.35
C ILE A 124 20.71 -17.90 2.70
N SER A 125 20.42 -19.15 3.06
CA SER A 125 21.37 -20.15 3.56
C SER A 125 21.26 -21.47 2.78
N THR A 126 20.13 -21.74 2.12
CA THR A 126 19.90 -22.98 1.35
C THR A 126 19.52 -22.72 -0.10
N ALA A 127 19.66 -23.76 -0.95
CA ALA A 127 19.24 -23.70 -2.35
C ALA A 127 17.71 -23.54 -2.48
N ASP A 128 16.94 -24.16 -1.60
CA ASP A 128 15.47 -24.03 -1.57
C ASP A 128 15.05 -22.60 -1.20
N GLU A 129 15.70 -22.00 -0.20
CA GLU A 129 15.50 -20.59 0.15
C GLU A 129 15.87 -19.65 -1.01
N GLN A 130 16.94 -19.97 -1.75
CA GLN A 130 17.35 -19.21 -2.92
C GLN A 130 16.29 -19.26 -4.03
N GLY A 131 15.65 -20.41 -4.25
CA GLY A 131 14.53 -20.58 -5.18
C GLY A 131 13.32 -19.72 -4.80
N LEU A 132 12.91 -19.79 -3.53
CA LEU A 132 11.80 -18.99 -3.02
C LEU A 132 12.10 -17.48 -3.04
N TYR A 133 13.34 -17.08 -2.74
CA TYR A 133 13.76 -15.69 -2.83
C TYR A 133 13.76 -15.16 -4.27
N ASN A 134 14.12 -15.99 -5.25
CA ASN A 134 14.00 -15.61 -6.65
C ASN A 134 12.54 -15.37 -7.05
N LYS A 135 11.62 -16.22 -6.60
CA LYS A 135 10.17 -16.03 -6.78
C LYS A 135 9.68 -14.74 -6.10
N PHE A 136 10.11 -14.48 -4.87
CA PHE A 136 9.80 -13.23 -4.15
C PHE A 136 10.22 -11.99 -4.94
N LYS A 137 11.47 -11.95 -5.44
CA LYS A 137 11.97 -10.84 -6.26
C LYS A 137 11.13 -10.61 -7.51
N GLU A 138 10.76 -11.68 -8.21
CA GLU A 138 9.88 -11.57 -9.38
C GLU A 138 8.53 -10.97 -8.99
N TYR A 139 7.92 -11.46 -7.91
CA TYR A 139 6.58 -11.06 -7.49
C TYR A 139 6.54 -9.59 -7.04
N MET A 140 7.54 -9.14 -6.29
CA MET A 140 7.67 -7.73 -5.90
C MET A 140 7.87 -6.83 -7.13
N ARG A 141 8.71 -7.23 -8.07
CA ARG A 141 8.94 -6.44 -9.30
C ARG A 141 7.69 -6.34 -10.16
N ASN A 142 6.94 -7.43 -10.32
CA ASN A 142 5.67 -7.39 -11.05
C ASN A 142 4.66 -6.49 -10.35
N LYS A 143 4.57 -6.56 -9.01
CA LYS A 143 3.72 -5.68 -8.23
C LYS A 143 4.09 -4.21 -8.42
N TRP A 144 5.35 -3.83 -8.23
CA TRP A 144 5.80 -2.45 -8.42
C TRP A 144 5.58 -1.96 -9.85
N LYS A 145 5.84 -2.80 -10.85
CA LYS A 145 5.53 -2.48 -12.25
C LYS A 145 4.04 -2.32 -12.53
N ALA A 146 3.16 -3.02 -11.81
CA ALA A 146 1.72 -2.94 -12.04
C ALA A 146 1.09 -1.75 -11.30
N ILE A 147 1.45 -1.55 -10.03
CA ILE A 147 0.71 -0.68 -9.10
C ILE A 147 1.62 0.15 -8.16
N GLY A 148 2.94 0.13 -8.35
CA GLY A 148 3.88 0.82 -7.46
C GLY A 148 3.92 0.25 -6.03
N TYR A 149 4.22 1.10 -5.06
CA TYR A 149 4.55 0.71 -3.67
C TYR A 149 3.36 0.51 -2.74
N ALA A 150 2.13 0.68 -3.23
CA ALA A 150 0.92 0.55 -2.39
C ALA A 150 0.80 -0.84 -1.76
N ASP A 151 0.53 -0.92 -0.46
CA ASP A 151 0.34 -2.17 0.29
C ASP A 151 1.54 -3.15 0.26
N ASP A 152 2.77 -2.66 0.09
CA ASP A 152 3.98 -3.51 0.10
C ASP A 152 4.13 -4.34 1.37
N VAL A 153 3.84 -3.75 2.55
CA VAL A 153 3.93 -4.43 3.86
C VAL A 153 3.05 -5.69 3.87
N ASP A 154 1.77 -5.52 3.54
CA ASP A 154 0.79 -6.60 3.57
C ASP A 154 1.10 -7.65 2.51
N TYR A 155 1.56 -7.23 1.33
CA TYR A 155 1.94 -8.17 0.28
C TYR A 155 3.14 -9.04 0.68
N ILE A 156 4.16 -8.45 1.31
CA ILE A 156 5.34 -9.16 1.79
C ILE A 156 4.98 -10.12 2.93
N ASN A 157 4.17 -9.67 3.89
CA ASN A 157 3.70 -10.52 4.99
C ASN A 157 2.91 -11.73 4.47
N ASN A 158 1.98 -11.52 3.54
CA ASN A 158 1.24 -12.61 2.90
C ASN A 158 2.17 -13.61 2.18
N PHE A 159 3.23 -13.13 1.53
CA PHE A 159 4.22 -14.02 0.90
C PHE A 159 4.99 -14.84 1.94
N LEU A 160 5.41 -14.21 3.04
CA LEU A 160 6.14 -14.87 4.13
C LEU A 160 5.28 -15.90 4.87
N ASP A 161 4.00 -15.62 5.08
CA ASP A 161 3.05 -16.56 5.70
C ASP A 161 2.89 -17.84 4.87
N VAL A 162 2.98 -17.71 3.54
CA VAL A 162 2.93 -18.82 2.59
C VAL A 162 4.26 -19.56 2.51
N HIS A 163 5.36 -18.83 2.66
CA HIS A 163 6.73 -19.33 2.50
C HIS A 163 7.57 -19.08 3.77
N PRO A 164 7.21 -19.71 4.92
CA PRO A 164 7.80 -19.40 6.22
C PRO A 164 9.30 -19.77 6.35
N MET A 165 9.81 -20.56 5.41
CA MET A 165 11.24 -20.88 5.30
C MET A 165 12.08 -19.66 4.90
N LEU A 166 11.47 -18.66 4.25
CA LEU A 166 12.15 -17.41 3.93
C LEU A 166 12.22 -16.54 5.19
N GLN A 167 13.43 -16.23 5.65
CA GLN A 167 13.63 -15.42 6.86
C GLN A 167 14.16 -14.04 6.54
N LEU A 168 13.63 -13.04 7.23
CA LEU A 168 14.15 -11.69 7.22
C LEU A 168 15.44 -11.62 8.04
N LYS A 169 16.44 -10.85 7.56
CA LYS A 169 17.66 -10.53 8.31
C LYS A 169 17.33 -9.83 9.63
N ASN A 170 16.32 -8.95 9.61
CA ASN A 170 15.77 -8.25 10.77
C ASN A 170 14.26 -8.49 10.84
N LYS A 171 13.75 -8.96 11.99
CA LYS A 171 12.30 -9.22 12.18
C LYS A 171 11.43 -7.96 12.09
N ASN A 172 12.04 -6.79 12.33
CA ASN A 172 11.40 -5.49 12.13
C ASN A 172 11.92 -4.90 10.82
N ILE A 173 11.34 -5.28 9.69
CA ILE A 173 11.39 -4.37 8.56
C ILE A 173 10.40 -3.25 8.91
N GLU A 174 10.90 -2.19 9.55
CA GLU A 174 10.28 -0.88 9.35
C GLU A 174 10.46 -0.58 7.86
N LEU A 175 9.45 -0.94 7.07
CA LEU A 175 9.38 -0.58 5.67
C LEU A 175 9.33 0.94 5.69
N PRO A 176 10.38 1.63 5.20
CA PRO A 176 10.34 3.07 5.20
C PRO A 176 9.16 3.46 4.32
N VAL A 177 8.24 4.26 4.88
CA VAL A 177 7.23 4.94 4.08
C VAL A 177 8.01 5.68 2.99
N PRO A 178 7.66 5.53 1.69
CA PRO A 178 8.39 6.16 0.61
C PRO A 178 8.62 7.64 0.94
N GLU A 179 9.88 8.02 1.14
CA GLU A 179 10.22 9.39 1.51
C GLU A 179 9.73 10.34 0.43
N HIS A 180 9.00 11.37 0.87
CA HIS A 180 8.54 12.47 0.05
C HIS A 180 9.77 13.28 -0.36
N ARG A 181 10.07 13.36 -1.66
CA ARG A 181 10.99 14.37 -2.20
C ARG A 181 10.28 15.16 -3.26
#